data_AF-A0A833GC94-F1
#
_entry.id   AF-A0A833GC94-F1
#
_cell.length_a   1.000
_cell.length_b   1.000
_cell.length_c   1.000
_cell.angle_alpha   90.00
_cell.angle_beta   90.00
_cell.angle_gamma   90.00
#
_symmetry.space_group_name_H-M   'P 1'
#
loop_
_entity.id
_entity.type
_entity.pdbx_description
1 polymer ?
#
loop_
_entity_poly.entity_id
_entity_poly.type
_entity_poly.pdbx_seq_one_letter_code
_entity_poly.pdbx_strand_id
1 'polypeptide(L)'
;MNKRSEDTVKRTAAELRAKRERGETRVDWRAAAAKALPSGSDPDDAMEEIDWVATELPRPRRKEHTTLRLDADMLEWFRAQGRGYQTRINAILRSYFEQHTR
;
A
#
# COMPACT_ATOMS: atom_id res chain seq x y z
N MET A 1 2.82 -18.81 2.56
CA MET A 1 3.92 -18.57 1.60
C MET A 1 4.38 -17.12 1.73
N ASN A 2 5.38 -16.83 2.57
CA ASN A 2 5.83 -15.45 2.84
C ASN A 2 7.23 -15.26 2.25
N LYS A 3 7.34 -14.79 1.00
CA LYS A 3 8.61 -14.37 0.41
C LYS A 3 8.96 -12.98 0.94
N ARG A 4 9.69 -12.90 2.07
CA ARG A 4 10.28 -11.64 2.54
C ARG A 4 11.72 -11.54 2.03
N SER A 5 11.91 -10.63 1.07
CA SER A 5 13.13 -9.84 0.80
C SER A 5 14.46 -10.37 1.36
N GLU A 6 15.13 -11.23 0.58
CA GLU A 6 16.52 -11.66 0.86
C GLU A 6 17.56 -10.55 0.52
N ASP A 7 17.16 -9.45 -0.12
CA ASP A 7 18.11 -8.47 -0.69
C ASP A 7 18.18 -7.11 0.05
N THR A 8 17.41 -6.94 1.13
CA THR A 8 17.40 -5.66 1.88
C THR A 8 18.34 -5.73 3.09
N VAL A 9 19.61 -5.38 2.87
CA VAL A 9 20.63 -5.35 3.93
C VAL A 9 20.71 -3.95 4.55
N LYS A 10 20.63 -3.86 5.88
CA LYS A 10 20.89 -2.61 6.61
C LYS A 10 22.38 -2.27 6.53
N ARG A 11 22.73 -1.12 5.97
CA ARG A 11 24.09 -0.59 5.94
C ARG A 11 24.11 0.81 6.52
N THR A 12 25.19 1.15 7.20
CA THR A 12 25.42 2.50 7.70
C THR A 12 25.97 3.40 6.60
N ALA A 13 25.77 4.71 6.73
CA ALA A 13 26.26 5.68 5.74
C ALA A 13 27.80 5.65 5.58
N ALA A 14 28.54 5.34 6.65
CA ALA A 14 29.99 5.19 6.63
C ALA A 14 30.43 3.96 5.81
N GLU A 15 29.76 2.82 5.99
CA GLU A 15 30.04 1.59 5.22
C GLU A 15 29.74 1.77 3.74
N LEU A 16 28.70 2.52 3.38
CA LEU A 16 28.38 2.84 1.99
C LEU A 16 29.44 3.74 1.35
N ARG A 17 29.99 4.72 2.09
CA ARG A 17 31.08 5.58 1.61
C ARG A 17 32.37 4.78 1.41
N ALA A 18 32.74 3.94 2.38
CA ALA A 18 33.92 3.09 2.27
C ALA A 18 33.82 2.07 1.11
N LYS A 19 32.61 1.54 0.85
CA LYS A 19 32.34 0.69 -0.34
C LYS A 19 32.49 1.45 -1.67
N ARG A 20 32.21 2.75 -1.67
CA ARG A 20 32.39 3.61 -2.83
C ARG A 20 33.86 3.91 -3.11
N GLU A 21 34.66 4.14 -2.07
CA GLU A 21 36.11 4.35 -2.19
C GLU A 21 36.85 3.09 -2.64
N ARG A 22 36.36 1.90 -2.26
CA ARG A 22 36.89 0.60 -2.73
C ARG A 22 36.44 0.22 -4.15
N GLY A 23 35.61 1.02 -4.82
CA GLY A 23 35.11 0.72 -6.16
C GLY A 23 34.10 -0.43 -6.24
N GLU A 24 33.63 -0.96 -5.10
CA GLU A 24 32.65 -2.06 -5.01
C GLU A 24 31.20 -1.60 -5.30
N THR A 25 31.05 -0.38 -5.79
CA THR A 25 29.75 0.26 -5.99
C THR A 25 29.31 0.11 -7.43
N ARG A 26 28.19 -0.57 -7.63
CA ARG A 26 27.72 -1.04 -8.94
C ARG A 26 27.23 0.06 -9.89
N VAL A 27 27.12 1.31 -9.42
CA VAL A 27 26.56 2.43 -10.18
C VAL A 27 27.32 3.70 -9.82
N ASP A 28 27.74 4.48 -10.81
CA ASP A 28 28.28 5.82 -10.56
C ASP A 28 27.21 6.87 -10.82
N TRP A 29 26.53 7.28 -9.75
CA TRP A 29 25.47 8.30 -9.83
C TRP A 29 25.97 9.66 -10.32
N ARG A 30 27.27 9.99 -10.18
CA ARG A 30 27.80 11.26 -10.72
C ARG A 30 27.89 11.22 -12.24
N ALA A 31 28.35 10.11 -12.81
CA ALA A 31 28.37 9.92 -14.25
C ALA A 31 26.94 9.81 -14.83
N ALA A 32 26.03 9.16 -14.10
CA ALA A 32 24.62 9.09 -14.50
C ALA A 32 23.92 10.47 -14.47
N ALA A 33 24.23 11.31 -13.48
CA ALA A 33 23.69 12.67 -13.38
C ALA A 33 24.25 13.63 -14.44
N ALA A 34 25.45 13.37 -14.96
CA ALA A 34 26.04 14.13 -16.07
C ALA A 34 25.48 13.71 -17.45
N LYS A 35 24.75 12.59 -17.54
CA LYS A 35 24.08 12.17 -18.76
C LYS A 35 22.84 13.04 -18.98
N ALA A 36 22.66 13.52 -20.22
CA ALA A 36 21.44 14.24 -20.59
C ALA A 36 20.20 13.37 -20.31
N LEU A 37 19.17 13.98 -19.74
CA LEU A 37 17.87 13.35 -19.53
C LEU A 37 17.35 12.82 -20.88
N PRO A 38 16.76 11.61 -20.92
CA PRO A 38 16.06 11.14 -22.11
C PRO A 38 15.03 12.19 -22.54
N SER A 39 14.90 12.40 -23.85
CA SER A 39 14.04 13.46 -24.43
C SER A 39 12.53 13.17 -24.27
N GLY A 40 12.12 12.20 -23.46
CA GLY A 40 10.73 11.75 -23.34
C GLY A 40 10.15 11.25 -24.68
N SER A 41 11.00 10.89 -25.64
CA SER A 41 10.59 10.42 -26.98
C SER A 41 10.48 8.90 -27.05
N ASP A 42 10.73 8.20 -25.93
CA ASP A 42 10.42 6.78 -25.83
C ASP A 42 8.89 6.62 -25.70
N PRO A 43 8.22 5.83 -26.54
CA PRO A 43 6.80 5.56 -26.39
C PRO A 43 6.43 4.94 -25.02
N ASP A 44 7.39 4.34 -24.31
CA ASP A 44 7.19 3.82 -22.95
C ASP A 44 7.31 4.92 -21.86
N ASP A 45 7.90 6.08 -22.19
CA ASP A 45 7.94 7.29 -21.34
C ASP A 45 6.67 8.16 -21.47
N ALA A 46 5.78 7.83 -22.41
CA ALA A 46 4.49 8.48 -22.57
C ALA A 46 3.55 8.05 -21.42
N MET A 47 3.75 8.65 -20.24
CA MET A 47 2.83 8.51 -19.13
C MET A 47 1.48 9.11 -19.54
N GLU A 48 0.40 8.33 -19.49
CA GLU A 48 -0.94 8.91 -19.58
C GLU A 48 -1.09 9.97 -18.49
N GLU A 49 -1.56 11.16 -18.86
CA GLU A 49 -1.85 12.23 -17.92
C GLU A 49 -3.11 11.84 -17.14
N ILE A 50 -2.91 11.05 -16.09
CA ILE A 50 -3.99 10.67 -15.18
C ILE A 50 -4.38 11.91 -14.40
N ASP A 51 -5.60 12.39 -14.61
CA ASP A 51 -6.19 13.47 -13.82
C ASP A 51 -6.53 12.96 -12.41
N TRP A 52 -5.55 13.08 -11.50
CA TRP A 52 -5.71 12.75 -10.09
C TRP A 52 -6.75 13.64 -9.37
N VAL A 53 -7.21 14.73 -9.99
CA VAL A 53 -8.23 15.63 -9.43
C VAL A 53 -9.63 15.06 -9.62
N ALA A 54 -9.89 14.36 -10.73
CA ALA A 54 -11.19 13.77 -11.04
C ALA A 54 -11.48 12.45 -10.30
N THR A 55 -10.48 11.88 -9.64
CA THR A 55 -10.64 10.63 -8.89
C THR A 55 -11.30 10.92 -7.53
N GLU A 56 -12.63 10.88 -7.48
CA GLU A 56 -13.38 10.87 -6.22
C GLU A 56 -13.11 9.58 -5.45
N LEU A 57 -12.06 9.58 -4.63
CA LEU A 57 -11.86 8.52 -3.65
C LEU A 57 -13.00 8.60 -2.62
N PRO A 58 -13.74 7.50 -2.39
CA PRO A 58 -14.77 7.51 -1.36
C PRO A 58 -14.11 7.81 -0.02
N ARG A 59 -14.45 8.97 0.58
CA ARG A 59 -13.91 9.34 1.89
C ARG A 59 -14.26 8.23 2.89
N PRO A 60 -13.28 7.66 3.61
CA PRO A 60 -13.58 6.63 4.60
C PRO A 60 -14.51 7.23 5.65
N ARG A 61 -15.72 6.68 5.77
CA ARG A 61 -16.66 7.10 6.81
C ARG A 61 -16.01 6.85 8.18
N ARG A 62 -16.07 7.85 9.06
CA ARG A 62 -15.62 7.72 10.44
C ARG A 62 -16.39 6.58 11.11
N LYS A 63 -15.66 5.59 11.62
CA LYS A 63 -16.22 4.49 12.40
C LYS A 63 -15.98 4.80 13.87
N GLU A 64 -17.03 4.78 14.67
CA GLU A 64 -16.88 4.86 16.13
C GLU A 64 -16.49 3.50 16.68
N HIS A 65 -15.54 3.48 17.61
CA HIS A 65 -15.17 2.26 18.32
C HIS A 65 -16.20 2.01 19.43
N THR A 66 -17.04 0.99 19.26
CA THR A 66 -18.04 0.60 20.25
C THR A 66 -17.91 -0.88 20.61
N THR A 67 -18.22 -1.22 21.85
CA THR A 67 -18.26 -2.61 22.31
C THR A 67 -19.69 -3.13 22.16
N LEU A 68 -19.94 -3.92 21.11
CA LEU A 68 -21.20 -4.63 20.88
C LEU A 68 -21.05 -6.11 21.28
N ARG A 69 -22.06 -6.65 21.97
CA ARG A 69 -22.16 -8.09 22.23
C ARG A 69 -22.86 -8.76 21.05
N LEU A 70 -22.25 -9.82 20.54
CA LEU A 70 -22.79 -10.69 19.50
C LEU A 70 -22.80 -12.12 20.06
N ASP A 71 -23.75 -12.94 19.60
CA ASP A 71 -23.78 -14.34 19.98
C ASP A 71 -22.50 -15.07 19.53
N ALA A 72 -22.08 -16.04 20.34
CA ALA A 72 -20.79 -16.70 20.20
C ALA A 72 -20.68 -17.53 18.90
N ASP A 73 -21.77 -18.20 18.54
CA ASP A 73 -21.91 -19.02 17.33
C ASP A 73 -21.86 -18.17 16.05
N MET A 74 -22.54 -17.02 16.05
CA MET A 74 -22.46 -16.05 14.95
C MET A 74 -21.03 -15.52 14.80
N LEU A 75 -20.38 -15.17 15.91
CA LEU A 75 -19.01 -14.66 15.87
C LEU A 75 -18.04 -15.71 15.34
N GLU A 76 -18.22 -16.98 15.73
CA GLU A 76 -17.43 -18.10 15.22
C GLU A 76 -17.62 -18.29 13.72
N TRP A 77 -18.87 -18.28 13.25
CA TRP A 77 -19.19 -18.35 11.82
C TRP A 77 -18.51 -17.23 11.02
N PHE A 78 -18.57 -15.98 11.51
CA PHE A 78 -17.90 -14.85 10.86
C PHE A 78 -16.38 -14.99 10.87
N ARG A 79 -15.79 -15.48 11.97
CA ARG A 79 -14.34 -15.73 12.07
C ARG A 79 -13.86 -16.81 11.11
N ALA A 80 -14.67 -17.86 10.89
CA ALA A 80 -14.38 -18.93 9.93
C ALA A 80 -14.24 -18.42 8.48
N GLN A 81 -14.83 -17.27 8.16
CA GLN A 81 -14.74 -16.63 6.85
C GLN A 81 -13.43 -15.89 6.58
N GLY A 82 -12.53 -15.84 7.56
CA GLY A 82 -11.17 -15.34 7.43
C GLY A 82 -10.99 -13.85 7.76
N ARG A 83 -9.92 -13.25 7.22
CA ARG A 83 -9.52 -11.89 7.54
C ARG A 83 -10.58 -10.89 7.09
N GLY A 84 -10.95 -9.96 7.98
CA GLY A 84 -11.92 -8.91 7.68
C GLY A 84 -13.35 -9.22 8.11
N TYR A 85 -13.57 -10.25 8.93
CA TYR A 85 -14.90 -10.59 9.48
C TYR A 85 -15.62 -9.39 10.13
N GLN A 86 -14.90 -8.52 10.85
CA GLN A 86 -15.46 -7.29 11.43
C GLN A 86 -15.98 -6.31 10.37
N THR A 87 -15.27 -6.18 9.25
CA THR A 87 -15.70 -5.36 8.11
C THR A 87 -16.98 -5.92 7.50
N ARG A 88 -17.09 -7.25 7.41
CA ARG A 88 -18.28 -7.93 6.90
C ARG A 88 -19.48 -7.75 7.82
N ILE A 89 -19.31 -7.89 9.13
CA ILE A 89 -20.35 -7.58 10.13
C ILE A 89 -20.84 -6.14 9.95
N ASN A 90 -19.92 -5.18 9.86
CA ASN A 90 -20.30 -3.78 9.66
C ASN A 90 -21.03 -3.54 8.33
N ALA A 91 -20.65 -4.22 7.24
CA ALA A 91 -21.32 -4.10 5.94
C ALA A 91 -22.77 -4.62 5.99
N ILE A 92 -23.00 -5.74 6.68
CA ILE A 92 -24.35 -6.32 6.85
C ILE A 92 -25.22 -5.36 7.68
N LEU A 93 -24.72 -4.92 8.83
CA LEU A 93 -25.44 -3.96 9.69
C LEU A 93 -25.73 -2.65 8.95
N ARG A 94 -24.81 -2.20 8.09
CA ARG A 94 -25.00 -1.01 7.26
C ARG A 94 -26.13 -1.18 6.26
N SER A 95 -26.13 -2.29 5.52
CA SER A 95 -27.19 -2.60 4.55
C SER A 95 -28.56 -2.66 5.23
N TYR A 96 -28.63 -3.32 6.39
CA TYR A 96 -29.86 -3.37 7.18
C TYR A 96 -30.33 -1.96 7.61
N PHE A 97 -29.41 -1.15 8.16
CA PHE A 97 -29.71 0.24 8.55
C PHE A 97 -30.22 1.10 7.38
N GLU A 98 -29.55 1.03 6.23
CA GLU A 98 -29.92 1.81 5.04
C GLU A 98 -31.28 1.40 4.48
N GLN A 99 -31.66 0.13 4.59
CA GLN A 99 -32.99 -0.35 4.19
C GLN A 99 -34.10 0.13 5.11
N HIS A 100 -33.84 0.27 6.41
CA HIS A 100 -34.86 0.64 7.42
C HIS A 100 -34.96 2.14 7.66
N THR A 101 -33.98 2.92 7.19
CA THR A 101 -33.96 4.39 7.31
C THR A 101 -34.47 5.07 6.03
N ARG A 102 -34.97 4.29 5.07
CA ARG A 102 -35.44 4.79 3.77
C ARG A 102 -36.91 5.16 3.78
#